data_AF-A0A843JVB2-F1
#
_entry.id   AF-A0A843JVB2-F1
#
_cell.length_a   1.000
_cell.length_b   1.000
_cell.length_c   1.000
_cell.angle_alpha   90.00
_cell.angle_beta   90.00
_cell.angle_gamma   90.00
#
_symmetry.space_group_name_H-M   'P 1'
#
loop_
_entity.id
_entity.type
_entity.pdbx_description
1 polymer ?
#
loop_
_entity_poly.entity_id
_entity_poly.type
_entity_poly.pdbx_seq_one_letter_code
_entity_poly.pdbx_strand_id
1 'polypeptide(L)'
;MLFTIIILLITSAGLMYEAEHDAQPEAFASIPDAMWWGIVTLATVGYGDIYPITPWGKLIGSVVVILGIGLFALPAGLLAMGFVQVQAQRKEAEHSPGLVCPYCGRQIEGRSQDLEEEGRILEWRMR
;
A
#
# COMPACT_ATOMS: atom_id res chain seq x y z
N MET A 1 -6.63 7.31 -3.45
CA MET A 1 -5.88 6.30 -4.22
C MET A 1 -6.60 5.97 -5.52
N LEU A 2 -7.80 5.36 -5.50
CA LEU A 2 -8.53 5.08 -6.74
C LEU A 2 -8.84 6.36 -7.55
N PHE A 3 -9.35 7.40 -6.89
CA PHE A 3 -9.63 8.69 -7.54
C PHE A 3 -8.37 9.34 -8.15
N THR A 4 -7.26 9.32 -7.42
CA THR A 4 -5.97 9.87 -7.88
C THR A 4 -5.40 9.05 -9.05
N ILE A 5 -5.56 7.72 -9.05
CA ILE A 5 -5.19 6.85 -10.19
C ILE A 5 -6.00 7.25 -11.42
N ILE A 6 -7.32 7.37 -11.30
CA ILE A 6 -8.20 7.67 -12.44
C ILE A 6 -7.85 9.04 -13.04
N ILE A 7 -7.62 10.06 -12.20
CA ILE A 7 -7.21 11.39 -12.68
C ILE A 7 -5.86 11.31 -13.40
N LEU A 8 -4.85 10.67 -12.80
CA LEU A 8 -3.54 10.53 -13.43
C LEU A 8 -3.61 9.73 -14.73
N LEU A 9 -4.44 8.71 -14.79
CA LEU A 9 -4.64 7.91 -15.99
C LEU A 9 -5.24 8.74 -17.13
N ILE A 10 -6.34 9.45 -16.88
CA ILE A 10 -7.01 10.24 -17.92
C ILE A 10 -6.11 11.39 -18.39
N THR A 11 -5.46 12.09 -17.46
CA THR A 11 -4.57 13.21 -17.80
C THR A 11 -3.30 12.75 -18.53
N SER A 12 -2.66 11.67 -18.09
CA SER A 12 -1.49 11.11 -18.80
C SER A 12 -1.84 10.57 -20.18
N ALA A 13 -2.98 9.89 -20.35
CA ALA A 13 -3.44 9.40 -21.63
C ALA A 13 -3.71 10.54 -22.62
N GLY A 14 -4.39 11.60 -22.18
CA GLY A 14 -4.63 12.78 -23.02
C GLY A 14 -3.34 13.50 -23.42
N LEU A 15 -2.43 13.73 -22.47
CA LEU A 15 -1.13 14.36 -22.75
C LEU A 15 -0.27 13.51 -23.68
N MET A 16 -0.31 12.19 -23.54
CA MET A 16 0.48 11.30 -24.39
C MET A 16 -0.09 11.18 -25.79
N TYR A 17 -1.41 11.16 -25.94
CA TYR A 17 -2.06 11.23 -27.24
C TYR A 17 -1.61 12.49 -28.00
N GLU A 18 -1.74 13.68 -27.39
CA GLU A 18 -1.31 14.93 -28.04
C GLU A 18 0.20 14.97 -28.35
N ALA A 19 1.05 14.35 -27.51
CA ALA A 19 2.49 14.37 -27.70
C ALA A 19 3.00 13.35 -28.74
N GLU A 20 2.35 12.19 -28.88
CA GLU A 20 2.85 11.06 -29.66
C GLU A 20 1.98 10.72 -30.88
N HIS A 21 0.73 11.17 -30.97
CA HIS A 21 -0.18 10.79 -32.07
C HIS A 21 0.39 11.12 -33.45
N ASP A 22 1.02 12.29 -33.61
CA ASP A 22 1.64 12.70 -34.87
C ASP A 22 2.86 11.85 -35.24
N ALA A 23 3.60 11.34 -34.25
CA ALA A 23 4.81 10.55 -34.45
C ALA A 23 4.53 9.05 -34.58
N GLN A 24 3.47 8.56 -33.92
CA GLN A 24 3.07 7.16 -33.85
C GLN A 24 1.53 7.02 -33.89
N PRO A 25 0.90 7.29 -35.06
CA PRO A 25 -0.55 7.28 -35.17
C PRO A 25 -1.17 5.88 -35.00
N GLU A 26 -0.40 4.80 -35.20
CA GLU A 26 -0.88 3.44 -34.95
C GLU A 26 -0.80 3.03 -33.47
N ALA A 27 0.21 3.51 -32.74
CA ALA A 27 0.41 3.14 -31.33
C ALA A 27 -0.41 4.02 -30.37
N PHE A 28 -0.54 5.32 -30.69
CA PHE A 28 -1.39 6.26 -29.97
C PHE A 28 -2.60 6.67 -30.83
N ALA A 29 -3.30 5.68 -31.40
CA ALA A 29 -4.40 5.91 -32.34
C ALA A 29 -5.62 6.59 -31.70
N SER A 30 -5.88 6.31 -30.43
CA SER A 30 -7.01 6.89 -29.70
C SER A 30 -6.67 7.10 -28.21
N ILE A 31 -7.48 7.90 -27.51
CA ILE A 31 -7.34 8.10 -26.06
C ILE A 31 -7.41 6.76 -25.30
N PRO A 32 -8.33 5.81 -25.61
CA PRO A 32 -8.31 4.48 -25.02
C PRO A 32 -6.99 3.71 -25.19
N ASP A 33 -6.32 3.81 -26.34
CA ASP A 33 -5.02 3.17 -26.56
C ASP A 33 -3.93 3.82 -25.70
N ALA A 34 -3.97 5.15 -25.57
CA ALA A 34 -3.10 5.88 -24.64
C ALA A 34 -3.40 5.53 -23.17
N MET A 35 -4.66 5.23 -22.82
CA MET A 35 -5.04 4.74 -21.49
C MET A 35 -4.46 3.36 -21.22
N TRP A 36 -4.38 2.46 -22.21
CA TRP A 36 -3.70 1.18 -22.05
C TRP A 36 -2.24 1.37 -21.66
N TRP A 37 -1.52 2.21 -22.41
CA TRP A 37 -0.14 2.60 -22.05
C TRP A 37 -0.07 3.19 -20.64
N GLY A 38 -0.99 4.08 -20.28
CA GLY A 38 -1.07 4.70 -18.96
C GLY A 38 -1.29 3.69 -17.83
N ILE A 39 -2.18 2.70 -18.00
CA ILE A 39 -2.43 1.64 -17.01
C ILE A 39 -1.16 0.81 -16.80
N VAL A 40 -0.55 0.34 -17.89
CA VAL A 40 0.65 -0.51 -17.87
C VAL A 40 1.83 0.23 -17.24
N THR A 41 1.97 1.53 -17.51
CA THR A 41 3.03 2.39 -16.98
C THR A 41 2.80 2.74 -15.51
N LEU A 42 1.59 3.18 -15.14
CA LEU A 42 1.25 3.51 -13.76
C LEU A 42 1.36 2.29 -12.85
N ALA A 43 0.96 1.10 -13.33
CA ALA A 43 1.12 -0.16 -12.62
C ALA A 43 2.57 -0.69 -12.62
N THR A 44 3.52 0.02 -13.24
CA THR A 44 4.94 -0.36 -13.35
C THR A 44 5.19 -1.70 -14.05
N VAL A 45 4.26 -2.16 -14.90
CA VAL A 45 4.39 -3.41 -15.66
C VAL A 45 5.31 -3.22 -16.87
N GLY A 46 5.05 -2.19 -17.68
CA GLY A 46 5.91 -1.79 -18.79
C GLY A 46 6.16 -2.87 -19.85
N TYR A 47 5.11 -3.40 -20.49
CA TYR A 47 5.25 -4.44 -21.53
C TYR A 47 6.17 -4.01 -22.70
N GLY A 48 6.20 -2.72 -23.02
CA GLY A 48 7.01 -2.17 -24.11
C GLY A 48 6.39 -2.34 -25.50
N ASP A 49 5.12 -2.72 -25.56
CA ASP A 49 4.30 -2.77 -26.77
C ASP A 49 4.00 -1.37 -27.32
N ILE A 50 3.71 -0.42 -26.43
CA ILE A 50 3.51 1.00 -26.74
C ILE A 50 4.42 1.81 -25.83
N TYR A 51 5.13 2.80 -26.37
CA TYR A 51 6.01 3.68 -25.59
C TYR A 51 6.30 4.99 -26.33
N PRO A 52 6.47 6.11 -25.60
CA PRO A 52 6.76 7.39 -26.23
C PRO A 52 8.15 7.42 -26.88
N ILE A 53 8.22 7.92 -28.11
CA ILE A 53 9.48 8.12 -28.83
C ILE A 53 9.88 9.59 -28.90
N THR A 54 8.92 10.51 -28.82
CA THR A 54 9.19 11.95 -28.90
C THR A 54 9.90 12.45 -27.64
N PRO A 55 10.71 13.52 -27.75
CA PRO A 55 11.32 14.14 -26.57
C PRO A 55 10.29 14.59 -25.53
N TRP A 56 9.15 15.12 -25.98
CA TRP A 56 8.06 15.59 -25.11
C TRP A 56 7.34 14.42 -24.42
N GLY A 57 6.99 13.37 -25.16
CA GLY A 57 6.39 12.17 -24.59
C GLY A 57 7.31 11.46 -23.59
N LYS A 58 8.63 11.43 -23.84
CA LYS A 58 9.60 10.91 -22.86
C LYS A 58 9.65 11.72 -21.58
N LEU A 59 9.59 13.06 -21.68
CA LEU A 59 9.54 13.93 -20.51
C LEU A 59 8.26 13.69 -19.70
N ILE A 60 7.09 13.65 -20.37
CA ILE A 60 5.80 13.36 -19.73
C ILE A 60 5.83 11.97 -19.09
N GLY A 61 6.29 10.96 -19.83
CA GLY A 61 6.40 9.57 -19.36
C GLY A 61 7.29 9.45 -18.13
N SER A 62 8.42 10.15 -18.08
CA SER A 62 9.31 10.14 -16.92
C SER A 62 8.61 10.65 -15.65
N VAL A 63 7.81 11.71 -15.77
CA VAL A 63 7.01 12.26 -14.66
C VAL A 63 5.93 11.26 -14.23
N VAL A 64 5.24 10.63 -15.19
CA VAL A 64 4.20 9.62 -14.92
C VAL A 64 4.78 8.42 -14.16
N VAL A 65 5.98 7.95 -14.51
CA VAL A 65 6.64 6.84 -13.80
C VAL A 65 6.95 7.20 -12.35
N ILE A 66 7.51 8.39 -12.10
CA ILE A 66 7.80 8.87 -10.74
C ILE A 66 6.51 8.95 -9.90
N LEU A 67 5.43 9.49 -10.49
CA LEU A 67 4.13 9.58 -9.83
C LEU A 67 3.52 8.18 -9.57
N GLY A 68 3.67 7.24 -10.50
CA GLY A 68 3.24 5.86 -10.35
C GLY A 68 3.87 5.18 -9.15
N ILE A 69 5.20 5.27 -9.01
CA ILE A 69 5.93 4.71 -7.86
C ILE A 69 5.45 5.35 -6.54
N GLY A 70 5.30 6.68 -6.52
CA GLY A 70 4.80 7.40 -5.33
C GLY A 70 3.39 6.98 -4.92
N LEU A 71 2.55 6.59 -5.89
CA LEU A 71 1.18 6.17 -5.64
C LEU A 71 1.09 4.83 -4.91
N PHE A 72 2.00 3.89 -5.18
CA PHE A 72 2.07 2.60 -4.47
C PHE A 72 2.74 2.70 -3.09
N ALA A 73 3.52 3.76 -2.83
CA ALA A 73 4.21 3.94 -1.55
C ALA A 73 3.24 4.09 -0.36
N LEU A 74 2.13 4.82 -0.54
CA LEU A 74 1.15 5.07 0.52
C LEU A 74 0.41 3.80 1.01
N PRO A 75 -0.23 2.99 0.14
CA PRO A 75 -0.89 1.76 0.60
C PRO A 75 0.13 0.75 1.16
N ALA A 76 1.32 0.63 0.58
CA ALA A 76 2.38 -0.22 1.11
C ALA A 76 2.81 0.23 2.52
N GLY A 77 3.00 1.54 2.72
CA GLY A 77 3.33 2.12 4.02
C GLY A 77 2.23 1.89 5.06
N LEU A 78 0.95 2.04 4.68
CA LEU A 78 -0.19 1.78 5.56
C LEU A 78 -0.22 0.32 6.04
N LEU A 79 -0.04 -0.63 5.12
CA LEU A 79 0.03 -2.06 5.46
C LEU A 79 1.23 -2.36 6.37
N ALA A 80 2.41 -1.82 6.05
CA ALA A 80 3.61 -2.00 6.85
C ALA A 80 3.43 -1.50 8.30
N MET A 81 2.79 -0.33 8.47
CA MET A 81 2.48 0.20 9.81
C MET A 81 1.57 -0.73 10.61
N GLY A 82 0.57 -1.35 9.98
CA GLY A 82 -0.29 -2.35 10.63
C GLY A 82 0.50 -3.57 11.11
N PHE A 83 1.41 -4.11 10.29
CA PHE A 83 2.28 -5.21 10.71
C PHE A 83 3.21 -4.83 11.86
N VAL A 84 3.78 -3.62 11.83
CA VAL A 84 4.66 -3.13 12.91
C VAL A 84 3.89 -3.01 14.23
N GLN A 85 2.65 -2.51 14.20
CA GLN A 85 1.80 -2.42 15.40
C GLN A 85 1.48 -3.80 15.99
N VAL A 86 1.10 -4.77 15.16
CA VAL A 86 0.84 -6.15 15.62
C VAL A 86 2.10 -6.78 16.24
N GLN A 87 3.28 -6.53 15.66
CA GLN A 87 4.53 -7.02 16.23
C GLN A 87 4.89 -6.31 17.54
N ALA A 88 4.65 -5.01 17.65
CA ALA A 88 4.89 -4.25 18.88
C ALA A 88 4.00 -4.78 20.03
N GLN A 89 2.71 -5.00 19.77
CA GLN A 89 1.78 -5.57 20.75
C GLN A 89 2.20 -6.97 21.23
N ARG A 90 2.68 -7.82 20.33
CA ARG A 90 3.21 -9.15 20.71
C ARG A 90 4.42 -9.04 21.64
N LYS A 91 5.35 -8.13 21.35
CA LYS A 91 6.53 -7.89 22.19
C LYS A 91 6.17 -7.30 23.56
N GLU A 92 5.20 -6.39 23.61
CA GLU A 92 4.69 -5.85 24.88
C GLU A 92 3.98 -6.92 25.72
N ALA A 93 3.19 -7.81 25.08
CA ALA A 93 2.56 -8.93 25.77
C ALA A 93 3.59 -9.93 26.33
N GLU A 94 4.69 -10.16 25.61
CA GLU A 94 5.79 -11.02 26.05
C GLU A 94 6.66 -10.34 27.13
N HIS A 95 6.82 -9.01 27.10
CA HIS A 95 7.65 -8.24 28.02
C HIS A 95 6.87 -7.58 29.17
N SER A 96 5.57 -7.87 29.32
CA SER A 96 4.78 -7.36 30.42
C SER A 96 5.40 -7.88 31.73
N PRO A 97 6.00 -7.01 32.57
CA PRO A 97 6.67 -7.47 33.78
C PRO A 97 5.59 -8.13 34.64
N GLY A 98 5.74 -9.44 34.87
CA GLY A 98 4.84 -10.19 35.73
C GLY A 98 4.59 -9.42 37.03
N LEU A 99 3.37 -9.49 37.56
CA LEU A 99 2.98 -8.65 38.70
C LEU A 99 4.02 -8.76 39.81
N VAL A 100 4.54 -7.63 40.30
CA VAL A 100 5.48 -7.61 41.41
C VAL A 100 4.68 -7.54 42.71
N CYS A 101 4.93 -8.47 43.63
CA CYS A 101 4.23 -8.49 44.90
C CYS A 101 4.60 -7.24 45.75
N PRO A 102 3.63 -6.41 46.20
CA PRO A 102 3.90 -5.18 46.95
C PRO A 102 4.47 -5.43 48.36
N TYR A 103 4.37 -6.65 48.89
CA TYR A 103 4.84 -6.98 50.23
C TYR A 103 6.28 -7.54 50.25
N CYS A 104 6.70 -8.27 49.21
CA CYS A 104 8.00 -8.96 49.20
C CYS A 104 8.89 -8.65 47.98
N GLY A 105 8.38 -7.92 46.98
CA GLY A 105 9.15 -7.49 45.81
C GLY A 105 9.53 -8.59 44.81
N ARG A 106 9.04 -9.83 44.97
CA ARG A 106 9.28 -10.92 44.00
C ARG A 106 8.30 -10.83 42.81
N GLN A 107 8.77 -11.21 41.62
CA GLN A 107 7.93 -11.37 40.43
C GLN A 107 6.96 -12.56 40.61
N ILE A 108 5.70 -12.35 40.25
CA ILE A 108 4.66 -13.38 40.22
C ILE A 108 4.50 -13.84 38.77
N GLU A 109 5.23 -14.90 38.42
CA GLU A 109 5.14 -15.59 37.13
C GLU A 109 3.77 -16.29 37.03
N GLY A 110 2.88 -15.90 36.11
CA GLY A 110 1.69 -16.73 35.75
C GLY A 110 0.31 -16.08 35.61
N ARG A 111 0.06 -14.84 36.04
CA ARG A 111 -1.34 -14.32 36.12
C ARG A 111 -2.03 -14.07 34.76
N SER A 112 -1.30 -13.95 33.65
CA SER A 112 -1.94 -13.66 32.35
C SER A 112 -2.78 -14.83 31.82
N GLN A 113 -2.37 -16.08 32.07
CA GLN A 113 -3.14 -17.26 31.70
C GLN A 113 -4.39 -17.42 32.60
N ASP A 114 -4.26 -17.11 33.89
CA ASP A 114 -5.35 -17.23 34.86
C ASP A 114 -6.54 -16.30 34.57
N LEU A 115 -6.29 -15.09 34.06
CA LEU A 115 -7.35 -14.11 33.75
C LEU A 115 -8.16 -14.46 32.49
N GLU A 116 -7.53 -15.05 31.48
CA GLU A 116 -8.25 -15.63 30.31
C GLU A 116 -9.08 -16.85 30.72
N GLU A 117 -8.58 -17.65 31.66
CA GLU A 117 -9.30 -18.81 32.20
C GLU A 117 -10.47 -18.41 33.11
N GLU A 118 -10.30 -17.44 34.01
CA GLU A 118 -11.39 -16.87 34.81
C GLU A 118 -12.45 -16.22 33.94
N GLY A 119 -12.06 -15.48 32.90
CA GLY A 119 -12.99 -14.90 31.92
C GLY A 119 -13.86 -15.97 31.25
N ARG A 120 -13.27 -17.09 30.83
CA ARG A 120 -14.01 -18.25 30.29
C ARG A 120 -14.91 -18.89 31.34
N ILE A 121 -14.46 -19.08 32.57
CA ILE A 121 -15.24 -19.72 33.65
C ILE A 121 -16.47 -18.87 34.02
N LEU A 122 -16.35 -17.54 34.04
CA LEU A 122 -17.47 -16.64 34.31
C LEU A 122 -18.50 -16.66 33.18
N GLU A 123 -18.07 -16.81 31.92
CA GLU A 123 -18.96 -16.99 30.78
C GLU A 123 -19.78 -18.29 30.88
N TRP A 124 -19.16 -19.40 31.29
CA TRP A 124 -19.85 -20.68 31.53
C TRP A 124 -20.86 -20.62 32.69
N ARG A 125 -20.62 -19.79 33.71
CA ARG A 125 -21.50 -19.69 34.90
C ARG A 125 -22.78 -18.87 34.66
N MET A 126 -22.80 -18.06 33.60
CA MET A 126 -23.97 -17.25 33.22
C MET A 126 -24.88 -17.94 32.20
N ARG A 127 -24.58 -19.18 31.81
CA ARG A 127 -25.48 -20.08 31.07
C ARG A 127 -26.06 -21.14 32.01
#